data_AF-A0A392NN46-F1
#
_entry.id   AF-A0A392NN46-F1
#
_cell.length_a   1.000
_cell.length_b   1.000
_cell.length_c   1.000
_cell.angle_alpha   90.00
_cell.angle_beta   90.00
_cell.angle_gamma   90.00
#
_symmetry.space_group_name_H-M   'P 1'
#
loop_
_entity.id
_entity.type
_entity.pdbx_description
1 polymer ?
#
loop_
_entity_poly.entity_id
_entity_poly.type
_entity_poly.pdbx_seq_one_letter_code
_entity_poly.pdbx_strand_id
1 'polypeptide(L)'
;MEEIHSASEDAVNGIPSRRPVIEMTIPSVLDKTISPPGMHVINLFVQYTPYKPSDGDWQDHDYRESFAQKCFTLIDEYAPGFSSSVIGYDMLTPPDLEREIGLTGGNIFHGAMGLDSLFLMRPVKGW
;
A
#
# COMPACT_ATOMS: atom_id res chain seq x y z
N MET A 1 5.87 16.15 6.07
CA MET A 1 4.43 16.47 6.01
C MET A 1 3.99 16.87 4.60
N GLU A 2 4.80 17.63 3.85
CA GLU A 2 4.49 17.99 2.46
C GLU A 2 4.35 16.78 1.52
N GLU A 3 5.23 15.78 1.62
CA GLU A 3 5.13 14.54 0.82
C GLU A 3 3.85 13.74 1.11
N ILE A 4 3.42 13.68 2.38
CA ILE A 4 2.19 13.00 2.78
C ILE A 4 0.97 13.75 2.23
N HIS A 5 1.00 15.09 2.26
CA HIS A 5 -0.06 15.91 1.71
C HIS A 5 -0.19 15.71 0.20
N SER A 6 0.93 15.78 -0.54
CA SER A 6 0.94 15.56 -1.99
C SER A 6 0.48 14.15 -2.36
N ALA A 7 0.90 13.12 -1.60
CA ALA A 7 0.43 11.76 -1.81
C ALA A 7 -1.08 11.60 -1.59
N SER A 8 -1.62 12.29 -0.57
CA SER A 8 -3.06 12.34 -0.33
C SER A 8 -3.81 13.05 -1.46
N GLU A 9 -3.29 14.14 -2.01
CA GLU A 9 -3.92 14.86 -3.12
C GLU A 9 -3.96 14.00 -4.39
N ASP A 10 -2.87 13.29 -4.71
CA ASP A 10 -2.83 12.36 -5.85
C ASP A 10 -3.95 11.31 -5.74
N ALA A 11 -4.08 10.68 -4.56
CA ALA A 11 -5.10 9.66 -4.32
C ALA A 11 -6.53 10.21 -4.36
N VAL A 12 -6.76 11.42 -3.85
CA VAL A 12 -8.07 12.12 -3.97
C VAL A 12 -8.41 12.37 -5.44
N ASN A 13 -7.41 12.66 -6.27
CA ASN A 13 -7.58 12.81 -7.72
C ASN A 13 -7.68 11.47 -8.46
N GLY A 14 -7.69 10.33 -7.75
CA GLY A 14 -7.86 9.00 -8.32
C GLY A 14 -6.59 8.41 -8.93
N ILE A 15 -5.43 9.03 -8.73
CA ILE A 15 -4.14 8.55 -9.26
C ILE A 15 -3.34 7.97 -8.09
N PRO A 16 -2.67 6.82 -8.25
CA PRO A 16 -1.73 6.36 -7.23
C PRO A 16 -0.63 7.40 -7.03
N SER A 17 -0.26 7.64 -5.76
CA SER A 17 0.74 8.66 -5.45
C SER A 17 2.03 8.50 -6.26
N ARG A 18 2.53 9.60 -6.82
CA ARG A 18 3.77 9.63 -7.60
C ARG A 18 5.02 9.30 -6.77
N ARG A 19 4.98 9.65 -5.49
CA ARG A 19 5.96 9.25 -4.46
C ARG A 19 5.20 8.56 -3.33
N PRO A 20 4.91 7.26 -3.48
CA PRO A 20 4.10 6.54 -2.51
C PRO A 20 4.71 6.59 -1.10
N VAL A 21 3.87 6.73 -0.09
CA VAL A 21 4.30 6.61 1.31
C VAL A 21 4.40 5.13 1.64
N ILE A 22 5.63 4.66 1.82
CA ILE A 22 5.95 3.25 2.07
C ILE A 22 6.37 3.08 3.53
N GLU A 23 5.65 2.24 4.26
CA GLU A 23 6.06 1.72 5.55
C GLU A 23 6.64 0.31 5.36
N MET A 24 7.95 0.17 5.61
CA MET A 24 8.69 -1.08 5.39
C MET A 24 8.98 -1.77 6.72
N THR A 25 8.67 -3.07 6.80
CA THR A 25 8.98 -3.92 7.96
C THR A 25 9.72 -5.18 7.53
N ILE A 26 10.77 -5.57 8.27
CA ILE A 26 11.58 -6.77 7.99
C ILE A 26 11.42 -7.78 9.14
N PRO A 27 10.33 -8.59 9.15
CA PRO A 27 10.06 -9.52 10.26
C PRO A 27 11.13 -10.59 10.45
N SER A 28 11.86 -10.97 9.39
CA SER A 28 12.84 -12.05 9.46
C SER A 28 14.12 -11.71 10.25
N VAL A 29 14.30 -10.44 10.61
CA VAL A 29 15.34 -10.03 11.57
C VAL A 29 15.07 -10.61 12.95
N LEU A 30 13.79 -10.73 13.33
CA LEU A 30 13.36 -11.27 14.61
C LEU A 30 13.09 -12.77 14.53
N ASP A 31 12.30 -13.20 13.54
CA ASP A 31 11.96 -14.61 13.35
C ASP A 31 12.71 -15.20 12.16
N LYS A 32 13.77 -15.96 12.43
CA LYS A 32 14.58 -16.59 11.38
C LYS A 32 13.93 -17.82 10.74
N THR A 33 12.75 -18.25 11.19
CA THR A 33 12.06 -19.43 10.64
C THR A 33 11.28 -19.12 9.37
N ILE A 34 10.96 -17.84 9.13
CA ILE A 34 10.18 -17.40 7.98
C ILE A 34 11.01 -17.15 6.72
N SER A 35 12.35 -17.23 6.81
CA SER A 35 13.25 -17.07 5.65
C SER A 35 14.42 -18.05 5.68
N PRO A 36 14.93 -18.49 4.52
CA PRO A 36 16.18 -19.24 4.46
C PRO A 36 17.38 -18.43 4.98
N PRO A 37 18.47 -19.09 5.42
CA PRO A 37 19.68 -18.41 5.84
C PRO A 37 20.22 -17.46 4.77
N GLY A 38 20.48 -16.20 5.14
CA GLY A 38 20.99 -15.17 4.22
C GLY A 38 19.92 -14.49 3.38
N MET A 39 18.64 -14.82 3.56
CA MET A 39 17.50 -14.19 2.89
C MET A 39 16.61 -13.47 3.89
N HIS A 40 15.89 -12.45 3.42
CA HIS A 40 14.96 -11.68 4.23
C HIS A 40 13.56 -11.65 3.61
N VAL A 41 12.55 -11.67 4.47
CA VAL A 41 11.17 -11.37 4.09
C VAL A 41 10.90 -9.93 4.50
N ILE A 42 10.35 -9.15 3.58
CA ILE A 42 10.10 -7.72 3.73
C ILE A 42 8.63 -7.47 3.41
N ASN A 43 7.94 -6.78 4.31
CA ASN A 43 6.57 -6.33 4.11
C ASN A 43 6.59 -4.83 3.78
N LEU A 44 5.91 -4.46 2.70
CA LEU A 44 5.77 -3.08 2.26
C LEU A 44 4.29 -2.69 2.35
N PHE A 45 3.99 -1.78 3.26
CA PHE A 45 2.67 -1.17 3.36
C PHE A 45 2.67 0.17 2.64
N VAL A 46 1.88 0.27 1.57
CA VAL A 46 1.85 1.45 0.69
C VAL A 46 0.53 2.19 0.86
N GLN A 47 0.61 3.45 1.28
CA GLN A 47 -0.55 4.31 1.47
C GLN A 47 -0.88 5.13 0.22
N TYR A 48 -2.11 5.65 0.17
CA TYR A 48 -2.59 6.51 -0.92
C TYR A 48 -2.68 5.80 -2.28
N THR A 49 -3.18 4.57 -2.25
CA THR A 49 -3.48 3.75 -3.43
C THR A 49 -5.00 3.74 -3.66
N PRO A 50 -5.50 4.39 -4.72
CA PRO A 50 -6.94 4.45 -4.99
C PRO A 50 -7.48 3.05 -5.34
N TYR A 51 -8.71 2.76 -4.91
CA TYR A 51 -9.36 1.48 -5.21
C TYR A 51 -9.52 1.25 -6.71
N LYS A 52 -9.90 2.31 -7.44
CA LYS A 52 -9.95 2.33 -8.90
C LYS A 52 -9.07 3.47 -9.39
N PRO A 53 -7.88 3.17 -9.93
CA PRO A 53 -7.01 4.20 -10.49
C PRO A 53 -7.67 4.80 -11.74
N SER A 54 -7.48 6.11 -11.95
CA SER A 54 -8.00 6.81 -13.13
C SER A 54 -7.09 6.68 -14.35
N ASP A 55 -5.83 6.32 -14.14
CA ASP A 55 -4.77 6.24 -15.16
C ASP A 55 -4.40 4.80 -15.53
N GLY A 56 -5.16 3.80 -15.08
CA GLY A 56 -4.94 2.39 -15.38
C GLY A 56 -5.94 1.47 -14.69
N ASP A 57 -5.58 0.19 -14.56
CA ASP A 57 -6.39 -0.82 -13.89
C ASP A 57 -5.50 -1.77 -13.07
N TRP A 58 -5.89 -2.08 -11.83
CA TRP A 58 -5.21 -3.06 -11.00
C TRP A 58 -5.33 -4.50 -11.51
N GLN A 59 -6.25 -4.78 -12.45
CA GLN A 59 -6.32 -6.07 -13.13
C GLN A 59 -5.29 -6.21 -14.26
N ASP A 60 -4.73 -5.10 -14.73
CA ASP A 60 -3.66 -5.12 -15.74
C ASP A 60 -2.32 -5.47 -15.08
N HIS A 61 -1.70 -6.55 -15.55
CA HIS A 61 -0.42 -7.02 -15.05
C HIS A 61 0.69 -5.96 -15.19
N ASP A 62 0.76 -5.29 -16.35
CA ASP A 62 1.83 -4.33 -16.63
C ASP A 62 1.69 -3.08 -15.75
N TYR A 63 0.45 -2.68 -15.45
CA TYR A 63 0.17 -1.57 -14.55
C TYR A 63 0.63 -1.89 -13.11
N ARG A 64 0.29 -3.08 -12.60
CA ARG A 64 0.72 -3.54 -11.26
C ARG A 64 2.24 -3.59 -11.17
N GLU A 65 2.89 -4.20 -12.17
CA GLU A 65 4.34 -4.31 -12.22
C GLU A 65 4.99 -2.92 -12.24
N SER A 66 4.47 -1.99 -13.06
CA SER A 66 4.98 -0.61 -13.10
C SER A 66 4.88 0.08 -11.74
N PHE A 67 3.81 -0.17 -10.97
CA PHE A 67 3.63 0.40 -9.64
C PHE A 67 4.57 -0.22 -8.61
N ALA A 68 4.75 -1.55 -8.64
CA ALA A 68 5.73 -2.24 -7.80
C ALA A 68 7.16 -1.72 -8.06
N GLN A 69 7.54 -1.56 -9.33
CA GLN A 69 8.85 -1.02 -9.70
C GLN A 69 9.05 0.43 -9.24
N LYS A 70 8.01 1.27 -9.27
CA LYS A 70 8.07 2.62 -8.67
C LYS A 70 8.35 2.54 -7.18
N CYS A 71 7.71 1.62 -6.45
CA CYS A 71 7.95 1.43 -5.02
C CYS A 71 9.40 0.97 -4.76
N PHE A 72 9.91 0.02 -5.54
CA PHE A 72 11.29 -0.47 -5.38
C PHE A 72 12.32 0.61 -5.72
N THR A 73 12.08 1.38 -6.78
CA THR A 73 12.95 2.51 -7.16
C THR A 73 12.99 3.57 -6.06
N LEU A 74 11.85 3.85 -5.43
CA LEU A 74 11.79 4.78 -4.30
C LEU A 74 12.58 4.24 -3.09
N ILE A 75 12.50 2.94 -2.81
CA ILE A 75 13.29 2.32 -1.73
C ILE A 75 14.78 2.38 -2.06
N ASP A 76 15.19 2.18 -3.32
CA ASP A 76 16.59 2.29 -3.76
C ASP A 76 17.19 3.67 -3.49
N GLU A 77 16.39 4.75 -3.50
CA GLU A 77 16.87 6.09 -3.12
C GLU A 77 17.40 6.13 -1.67
N TYR A 78 16.83 5.31 -0.78
CA TYR A 78 17.20 5.24 0.65
C TYR A 78 18.06 4.02 1.00
N ALA A 79 17.91 2.91 0.27
CA ALA A 79 18.61 1.65 0.45
C ALA A 79 19.11 1.14 -0.92
N PRO A 80 20.25 1.66 -1.40
CA PRO A 80 20.74 1.35 -2.75
C PRO A 80 20.97 -0.14 -2.97
N GLY A 81 20.44 -0.67 -4.09
CA GLY A 81 20.57 -2.09 -4.45
C GLY A 81 19.48 -2.97 -3.83
N PHE A 82 18.44 -2.38 -3.26
CA PHE A 82 17.27 -3.10 -2.80
C PHE A 82 16.58 -3.80 -3.96
N SER A 83 16.27 -3.09 -5.06
CA SER A 83 15.53 -3.66 -6.19
C SER A 83 16.23 -4.86 -6.83
N SER A 84 17.57 -4.82 -6.92
CA SER A 84 18.38 -5.91 -7.46
C SER A 84 18.47 -7.12 -6.53
N SER A 85 18.18 -6.95 -5.23
CA SER A 85 18.13 -8.03 -4.25
C SER A 85 16.79 -8.76 -4.20
N VAL A 86 15.75 -8.23 -4.85
CA VAL A 86 14.40 -8.83 -4.87
C VAL A 86 14.42 -10.10 -5.73
N ILE A 87 14.26 -11.25 -5.08
CA ILE A 87 14.15 -12.57 -5.74
C ILE A 87 12.73 -12.90 -6.19
N GLY A 88 11.73 -12.22 -5.62
CA GLY A 88 10.32 -12.41 -5.88
C GLY A 88 9.51 -11.50 -4.97
N TYR A 89 8.31 -11.15 -5.39
CA TYR A 89 7.38 -10.36 -4.59
C TYR A 89 5.95 -10.81 -4.88
N ASP A 90 5.06 -10.56 -3.91
CA ASP A 90 3.62 -10.64 -4.10
C ASP A 90 3.02 -9.29 -3.74
N MET A 91 1.98 -8.89 -4.47
CA MET A 91 1.34 -7.59 -4.30
C MET A 91 -0.16 -7.78 -4.17
N LEU A 92 -0.72 -7.27 -3.08
CA LEU A 92 -2.16 -7.22 -2.86
C LEU A 92 -2.66 -5.79 -3.07
N THR A 93 -3.38 -5.55 -4.17
CA THR A 93 -4.00 -4.25 -4.47
C THR A 93 -5.30 -4.07 -3.69
N PRO A 94 -5.88 -2.86 -3.59
CA PRO A 94 -7.14 -2.66 -2.87
C PRO A 94 -8.29 -3.60 -3.32
N PRO A 95 -8.51 -3.86 -4.63
CA PRO A 95 -9.48 -4.88 -5.07
C PRO A 95 -9.14 -6.32 -4.66
N ASP A 96 -7.85 -6.66 -4.57
CA ASP A 96 -7.42 -7.98 -4.09
C ASP A 96 -7.67 -8.13 -2.60
N LEU A 97 -7.38 -7.09 -1.81
CA LEU A 97 -7.67 -7.08 -0.38
C LEU A 97 -9.17 -7.24 -0.11
N GLU A 98 -10.03 -6.57 -0.89
CA GLU A 98 -11.47 -6.78 -0.76
C GLU A 98 -11.89 -8.23 -1.06
N ARG A 99 -11.34 -8.82 -2.13
CA ARG A 99 -11.68 -10.17 -2.57
C ARG A 99 -11.17 -11.28 -1.64
N GLU A 100 -9.90 -11.20 -1.24
CA GLU A 100 -9.22 -12.28 -0.51
C GLU A 100 -9.44 -12.21 1.00
N ILE A 101 -9.52 -11.00 1.56
CA ILE A 101 -9.60 -10.78 3.01
C ILE A 101 -10.87 -10.02 3.47
N GLY A 102 -11.76 -9.67 2.53
CA GLY A 102 -13.04 -9.02 2.87
C GLY A 102 -12.91 -7.56 3.30
N LEU A 103 -11.78 -6.91 3.03
CA LEU A 103 -11.61 -5.49 3.31
C LEU A 103 -12.31 -4.64 2.25
N THR A 104 -13.59 -4.32 2.48
CA THR A 104 -14.38 -3.49 1.55
C THR A 104 -13.68 -2.17 1.23
N GLY A 105 -13.48 -1.89 -0.06
CA GLY A 105 -12.77 -0.71 -0.55
C GLY A 105 -11.25 -0.72 -0.27
N GLY A 106 -10.69 -1.83 0.21
CA GLY A 106 -9.27 -1.98 0.55
C GLY A 106 -8.82 -1.14 1.76
N ASN A 107 -9.74 -0.65 2.58
CA ASN A 107 -9.41 0.18 3.73
C ASN A 107 -9.15 -0.68 4.97
N ILE A 108 -7.88 -0.76 5.39
CA ILE A 108 -7.45 -1.53 6.58
C ILE A 108 -8.08 -1.07 7.90
N PHE A 109 -8.60 0.16 7.97
CA PHE A 109 -9.30 0.68 9.13
C PHE A 109 -10.79 0.27 9.19
N HIS A 110 -11.25 -0.60 8.26
CA HIS A 110 -12.61 -1.14 8.22
C HIS A 110 -13.70 -0.05 8.14
N GLY A 111 -13.37 1.07 7.51
CA GLY A 111 -14.21 2.26 7.41
C GLY A 111 -13.40 3.51 7.72
N ALA A 112 -13.43 4.49 6.81
CA ALA A 112 -12.86 5.79 7.11
C ALA A 112 -13.76 6.51 8.13
N MET A 113 -13.20 6.95 9.25
CA MET A 113 -13.93 7.84 10.15
C MET A 113 -14.03 9.22 9.51
N GLY A 114 -15.17 9.52 8.89
CA GLY A 114 -15.50 10.87 8.47
C GLY A 114 -15.64 11.79 9.68
N LEU A 115 -15.57 13.11 9.47
CA LEU A 115 -15.80 14.10 10.54
C LEU A 115 -17.17 13.92 11.21
N ASP A 116 -18.15 13.49 10.43
CA ASP A 116 -19.51 13.13 10.84
C ASP A 116 -19.59 11.85 11.68
N SER A 117 -18.50 11.07 11.77
CA SER A 117 -18.38 9.88 12.62
C SER A 117 -17.57 10.14 13.91
N LEU A 118 -17.20 11.38 14.20
CA LEU A 118 -16.43 11.76 15.38
C LEU A 118 -17.32 12.18 16.56
N PHE A 119 -16.89 11.81 17.78
CA PHE A 119 -17.49 12.20 19.06
C PHE A 119 -19.00 11.88 19.18
N LEU A 120 -19.84 12.91 19.32
CA LEU A 120 -21.25 12.83 19.68
C LEU A 120 -22.14 12.28 18.56
N MET A 121 -21.60 12.13 17.35
CA MET A 121 -22.32 11.63 16.18
C MET A 121 -22.26 10.10 16.05
N ARG A 122 -21.84 9.39 17.12
CA ARG A 122 -21.91 7.92 17.21
C ARG A 122 -23.18 7.47 17.96
N PRO A 123 -23.91 6.43 17.47
CA PRO A 123 -23.74 5.74 16.20
C PRO A 123 -24.37 6.53 15.04
N VAL A 124 -23.86 6.30 13.82
CA VAL A 124 -24.39 6.90 12.59
C VAL A 124 -25.89 6.61 12.48
N LYS A 125 -26.69 7.64 12.21
CA LYS A 125 -28.14 7.49 12.03
C LYS A 125 -28.40 6.71 10.73
N GLY A 126 -28.70 5.42 10.84
CA GLY A 126 -29.14 4.59 9.70
C GLY A 126 -28.35 3.30 9.44
N TRP A 127 -27.45 2.90 10.33
CA TRP A 127 -26.85 1.55 10.37
C TRP A 127 -26.97 0.98 11.78
#